data_AF-A0A961BS44-F1
#
_entry.id   AF-A0A961BS44-F1
#
_cell.length_a   1.000
_cell.length_b   1.000
_cell.length_c   1.000
_cell.angle_alpha   90.00
_cell.angle_beta   90.00
_cell.angle_gamma   90.00
#
_symmetry.space_group_name_H-M   'P 1'
#
loop_
_entity.id
_entity.type
_entity.pdbx_description
1 polymer ?
#
loop_
_entity_poly.entity_id
_entity_poly.type
_entity_poly.pdbx_seq_one_letter_code
_entity_poly.pdbx_strand_id
1 'polypeptide(L)'
;YRCERRWPAPTPARSEVVVRVGDPFAPDELGDLDHWLTARWLLYSRFPRRLWFARADHCVWPLRRAEVLHLDDGLVEAAGLPAPEGPPLVHHSPGVEVRIGLPLRLPPA
;
A
#
# COMPACT_ATOMS: atom_id res chain seq x y z
N TYR A 1 -0.40 3.82 13.72
CA TYR A 1 -0.64 4.72 12.58
C TYR A 1 -2.10 5.14 12.59
N ARG A 2 -2.38 6.42 12.34
CA ARG A 2 -3.74 6.95 12.21
C ARG A 2 -3.80 7.85 10.98
N CYS A 3 -4.84 7.71 10.18
CA CYS A 3 -5.09 8.63 9.08
C CYS A 3 -6.60 8.88 8.87
N GLU A 4 -6.88 9.98 8.18
CA GLU A 4 -8.25 10.39 7.85
C GLU A 4 -8.31 10.79 6.37
N ARG A 5 -9.31 10.25 5.68
CA ARG A 5 -9.62 10.62 4.31
C ARG A 5 -10.28 11.99 4.29
N ARG A 6 -9.61 12.95 3.65
CA ARG A 6 -10.11 14.33 3.50
C ARG A 6 -10.92 14.55 2.22
N TRP A 7 -10.65 13.76 1.18
CA TRP A 7 -11.29 13.84 -0.13
C TRP A 7 -10.89 12.61 -0.98
N PRO A 8 -11.68 12.17 -1.97
CA PRO A 8 -13.08 12.56 -2.25
C PRO A 8 -14.07 11.93 -1.24
N ALA A 9 -15.38 12.10 -1.44
CA ALA A 9 -16.41 11.44 -0.64
C ALA A 9 -16.45 9.92 -0.87
N PRO A 10 -17.02 9.11 0.04
CA PRO A 10 -17.54 9.47 1.37
C PRO A 10 -16.47 9.91 2.38
N THR A 11 -16.79 10.96 3.15
CA THR A 11 -15.98 11.47 4.27
C THR A 11 -16.90 11.73 5.49
N PRO A 12 -16.39 11.61 6.73
CA PRO A 12 -15.06 11.14 7.07
C PRO A 12 -14.94 9.62 6.89
N ALA A 13 -13.75 9.16 6.52
CA ALA A 13 -13.33 7.76 6.63
C ALA A 13 -11.96 7.75 7.31
N ARG A 14 -11.74 6.82 8.23
CA ARG A 14 -10.55 6.78 9.08
C ARG A 14 -9.92 5.41 9.03
N SER A 15 -8.61 5.37 9.31
CA SER A 15 -7.87 4.15 9.55
C SER A 15 -7.05 4.33 10.82
N GLU A 16 -7.18 3.38 11.74
CA GLU A 16 -6.33 3.23 12.90
C GLU A 16 -5.74 1.82 12.91
N VAL A 17 -4.40 1.76 12.90
CA VAL A 17 -3.66 0.51 12.90
C VAL A 17 -2.56 0.57 13.95
N VAL A 18 -2.53 -0.40 14.85
CA VAL A 18 -1.44 -0.60 15.80
C VAL A 18 -0.82 -1.96 15.53
N VAL A 19 0.50 -1.98 15.31
CA VAL A 19 1.24 -3.21 15.07
C VAL A 19 2.39 -3.36 16.06
N ARG A 20 2.71 -4.60 16.41
CA ARG A 20 3.97 -4.99 17.03
C ARG A 20 4.92 -5.45 15.95
N VAL A 21 6.07 -4.79 15.83
CA VAL A 21 7.09 -5.18 14.85
C VAL A 21 7.98 -6.27 15.44
N GLY A 22 8.04 -7.42 14.76
CA GLY A 22 8.89 -8.56 15.09
C GLY A 22 10.17 -8.60 14.27
N ASP A 23 10.77 -9.78 14.15
CA ASP A 23 12.07 -9.99 13.51
C ASP A 23 12.06 -9.72 11.99
N PRO A 24 13.23 -9.33 11.41
CA PRO A 24 13.35 -9.23 9.96
C PRO A 24 13.07 -10.58 9.28
N PHE A 25 12.55 -10.52 8.05
CA PHE A 25 12.53 -11.69 7.17
C PHE A 25 13.92 -11.89 6.57
N ALA A 26 14.36 -13.14 6.47
CA ALA A 26 15.46 -13.50 5.60
C ALA A 26 14.98 -13.50 4.13
N PRO A 27 15.86 -13.21 3.15
CA PRO A 27 15.45 -13.10 1.74
C PRO A 27 14.78 -14.36 1.17
N ASP A 28 15.16 -15.54 1.65
CA ASP A 28 14.62 -16.85 1.24
C ASP A 28 13.26 -17.18 1.89
N GLU A 29 12.83 -16.40 2.89
CA GLU A 29 11.51 -16.52 3.50
C GLU A 29 10.42 -15.77 2.71
N LEU A 30 10.79 -14.84 1.83
CA LEU A 30 9.86 -14.02 1.07
C LEU A 30 9.37 -14.77 -0.19
N GLY A 31 8.06 -14.94 -0.27
CA GLY A 31 7.42 -15.65 -1.38
C GLY A 31 7.00 -14.74 -2.52
N ASP A 32 6.39 -15.35 -3.54
CA ASP A 32 5.88 -14.64 -4.72
C ASP A 32 4.86 -13.55 -4.35
N LEU A 33 4.03 -13.79 -3.33
CA LEU A 33 3.04 -12.81 -2.89
C LEU A 33 3.70 -11.56 -2.28
N ASP A 34 4.75 -11.73 -1.48
CA ASP A 34 5.47 -10.61 -0.85
C ASP A 34 6.15 -9.74 -1.91
N HIS A 35 6.79 -10.39 -2.90
CA HIS A 35 7.35 -9.72 -4.05
C HIS A 35 6.28 -9.02 -4.88
N TRP A 36 5.14 -9.65 -5.12
CA TRP A 36 4.05 -9.05 -5.89
C TRP A 36 3.48 -7.80 -5.20
N LEU A 37 3.36 -7.82 -3.87
CA LEU A 37 2.85 -6.70 -3.09
C LEU A 37 3.85 -5.53 -3.02
N THR A 38 5.15 -5.81 -2.98
CA THR A 38 6.19 -4.79 -2.66
C THR A 38 7.03 -4.35 -3.86
N ALA A 39 7.24 -5.18 -4.88
CA ALA A 39 8.02 -4.85 -6.08
C ALA A 39 7.16 -4.15 -7.14
N ARG A 40 6.49 -3.06 -6.75
CA ARG A 40 5.60 -2.28 -7.63
C ARG A 40 6.34 -1.11 -8.27
N TRP A 41 6.83 -1.34 -9.49
CA TRP A 41 7.63 -0.37 -10.25
C TRP A 41 6.83 0.72 -10.97
N LEU A 42 5.50 0.73 -10.81
CA LEU A 42 4.59 1.69 -11.41
C LEU A 42 3.53 2.10 -10.39
N LEU A 43 3.30 3.41 -10.28
CA LEU A 43 2.13 3.97 -9.64
C LEU A 43 1.15 4.48 -10.70
N TYR A 44 -0.14 4.42 -10.37
CA TYR A 44 -1.21 4.83 -11.27
C TYR A 44 -2.09 5.86 -10.57
N SER A 45 -2.59 6.81 -11.36
CA SER A 45 -3.58 7.78 -10.89
C SER A 45 -4.53 8.17 -12.02
N ARG A 46 -5.73 8.64 -11.67
CA ARG A 46 -6.73 9.11 -12.62
C ARG A 46 -6.94 10.61 -12.47
N PHE A 47 -6.55 11.40 -13.47
CA PHE A 47 -6.58 12.87 -13.40
C PHE A 47 -6.68 13.55 -14.78
N PRO A 48 -7.55 14.56 -14.97
CA PRO A 48 -9.00 14.34 -14.97
C PRO A 48 -9.41 13.30 -16.04
N ARG A 49 -10.12 12.25 -15.58
CA ARG A 49 -10.66 11.09 -16.35
C ARG A 49 -9.70 10.29 -17.23
N ARG A 50 -8.43 10.69 -17.35
CA ARG A 50 -7.38 9.92 -18.02
C ARG A 50 -6.58 9.12 -17.00
N LEU A 51 -6.09 7.96 -17.41
CA LEU A 51 -5.17 7.15 -16.62
C LEU A 51 -3.75 7.66 -16.86
N TRP A 52 -3.04 7.92 -15.78
CA TRP A 52 -1.63 8.31 -15.77
C TRP A 52 -0.85 7.26 -15.01
N PHE A 53 0.41 7.10 -15.38
CA PHE A 53 1.35 6.28 -14.64
C PHE A 53 2.66 7.05 -14.44
N ALA A 54 3.40 6.68 -13.41
CA ALA A 54 4.79 7.08 -13.24
C ALA A 54 5.61 5.85 -12.85
N ARG A 55 6.87 5.82 -13.28
CA ARG A 55 7.82 4.80 -12.84
C ARG A 55 8.20 5.08 -11.38
N ALA A 56 8.18 4.04 -10.56
CA ALA A 56 8.69 4.04 -9.20
C ALA A 56 9.92 3.15 -9.16
N ASP A 57 11.07 3.71 -8.81
CA ASP A 57 12.32 2.98 -8.66
C ASP A 57 12.73 2.98 -7.19
N HIS A 58 12.94 1.79 -6.65
CA HIS A 58 13.32 1.58 -5.26
C HIS A 58 14.11 0.28 -5.12
N CYS A 59 14.91 0.13 -4.07
CA CYS A 59 15.52 -1.15 -3.75
C CYS A 59 14.48 -2.15 -3.20
N VAL A 60 14.87 -3.42 -3.04
CA VAL A 60 14.03 -4.41 -2.34
C VAL A 60 13.72 -3.89 -0.93
N TRP A 61 12.44 -3.92 -0.55
CA TRP A 61 12.01 -3.46 0.76
C TRP A 61 12.56 -4.39 1.87
N PRO A 62 13.23 -3.87 2.91
CA PRO A 62 13.58 -4.67 4.06
C PRO A 62 12.30 -4.94 4.87
N LEU A 63 11.78 -6.16 4.78
CA LEU A 63 10.55 -6.56 5.46
C LEU A 63 10.85 -7.16 6.84
N ARG A 64 9.97 -6.85 7.79
CA ARG A 64 9.93 -7.44 9.13
C ARG A 64 8.54 -8.01 9.38
N ARG A 65 8.51 -9.09 10.17
CA ARG A 65 7.28 -9.66 10.71
C ARG A 65 6.54 -8.60 11.50
N ALA A 66 5.22 -8.63 11.45
CA ALA A 66 4.41 -7.74 12.25
C ALA A 66 3.10 -8.43 12.67
N GLU A 67 2.63 -8.08 13.85
CA GLU A 67 1.38 -8.56 14.42
C GLU A 67 0.45 -7.36 14.61
N VAL A 68 -0.79 -7.46 14.12
CA VAL A 68 -1.82 -6.44 14.36
C VAL A 68 -2.34 -6.57 15.79
N LEU A 69 -2.20 -5.50 16.56
CA LEU A 69 -2.76 -5.38 17.91
C LEU A 69 -4.12 -4.71 17.90
N HIS A 70 -4.34 -3.83 16.93
CA HIS A 70 -5.60 -3.13 16.73
C HIS A 70 -5.71 -2.71 15.26
N LEU A 71 -6.89 -2.91 14.69
CA LEU A 71 -7.24 -2.53 13.32
C LEU A 71 -8.70 -2.08 13.30
N ASP A 72 -8.89 -0.80 13.00
CA ASP A 72 -10.19 -0.19 12.67
C ASP A 72 -9.97 0.60 11.37
N ASP A 73 -10.41 0.05 10.24
CA ASP A 73 -10.17 0.64 8.92
C ASP A 73 -11.47 0.80 8.12
N GLY A 74 -11.85 2.05 7.87
CA GLY A 74 -12.93 2.42 6.97
C GLY A 74 -12.47 2.86 5.58
N LEU A 75 -11.17 2.83 5.27
CA LEU A 75 -10.66 3.35 4.00
C LEU A 75 -10.95 2.44 2.80
N VAL A 76 -10.92 1.12 2.98
CA VAL A 76 -11.22 0.16 1.90
C VAL A 76 -12.64 0.35 1.39
N GLU A 77 -13.62 0.34 2.29
CA GLU A 77 -15.03 0.56 1.93
C GLU A 77 -15.29 1.98 1.41
N ALA A 78 -14.64 3.00 1.98
CA ALA A 78 -14.73 4.36 1.47
C ALA A 78 -14.14 4.54 0.06
N ALA A 79 -13.28 3.63 -0.40
CA ALA A 79 -12.80 3.56 -1.77
C ALA A 79 -13.79 2.86 -2.74
N GLY A 80 -14.90 2.34 -2.23
CA GLY A 80 -15.92 1.61 -3.00
C GLY A 80 -15.60 0.13 -3.21
N LEU A 81 -14.69 -0.44 -2.42
CA LEU A 81 -14.36 -1.86 -2.40
C LEU A 81 -15.18 -2.58 -1.30
N PRO A 82 -15.43 -3.89 -1.41
CA PRO A 82 -16.05 -4.64 -0.31
C PRO A 82 -15.14 -4.67 0.92
N ALA A 83 -15.74 -4.89 2.10
CA ALA A 83 -15.00 -5.13 3.32
C ALA A 83 -14.05 -6.34 3.14
N PRO A 84 -12.78 -6.27 3.60
CA PRO A 84 -11.85 -7.40 3.54
C PRO A 84 -12.35 -8.59 4.35
N GLU A 85 -12.07 -9.80 3.84
CA GLU A 85 -12.39 -11.05 4.52
C GLU A 85 -11.11 -11.75 5.01
N GLY A 86 -11.21 -12.41 6.16
CA GLY A 86 -10.10 -13.18 6.74
C GLY A 86 -9.09 -12.34 7.55
N PRO A 87 -8.05 -12.99 8.10
CA PRO A 87 -7.03 -12.29 8.87
C PRO A 87 -6.18 -11.38 7.96
N PRO A 88 -5.74 -10.21 8.45
CA PRO A 88 -4.89 -9.32 7.66
C PRO A 88 -3.52 -9.94 7.43
N LEU A 89 -2.96 -9.75 6.23
CA LEU A 89 -1.55 -9.96 5.95
C LEU A 89 -0.76 -8.72 6.39
N VAL A 90 0.26 -8.90 7.22
CA VAL A 90 0.93 -7.77 7.90
C VAL A 90 2.44 -7.86 7.75
N HIS A 91 3.01 -6.82 7.15
CA HIS A 91 4.45 -6.61 7.04
C HIS A 91 4.79 -5.20 7.50
N HIS A 92 5.94 -5.05 8.16
CA HIS A 92 6.50 -3.74 8.47
C HIS A 92 7.81 -3.55 7.70
N SER A 93 8.06 -2.33 7.24
CA SER A 93 9.38 -1.94 6.75
C SER A 93 9.76 -0.58 7.34
N PRO A 94 11.04 -0.35 7.69
CA PRO A 94 11.52 1.00 8.01
C PRO A 94 11.45 1.97 6.83
N GLY A 95 11.15 1.49 5.62
CA GLY A 95 11.07 2.29 4.41
C GLY A 95 12.32 2.14 3.54
N VAL A 96 12.19 2.62 2.30
CA VAL A 96 13.26 2.70 1.31
C VAL A 96 13.22 4.07 0.64
N GLU A 97 14.34 4.48 0.06
CA GLU A 97 14.33 5.62 -0.83
C GLU A 97 13.60 5.24 -2.13
N VAL A 98 12.67 6.10 -2.56
CA VAL A 98 11.87 5.89 -3.77
C VAL A 98 12.07 7.07 -4.70
N ARG A 99 12.45 6.78 -5.95
CA ARG A 99 12.54 7.75 -7.03
C ARG A 99 11.31 7.63 -7.91
N ILE A 100 10.54 8.71 -8.01
CA ILE A 100 9.34 8.78 -8.85
C ILE A 100 9.64 9.56 -10.12
N GLY A 101 9.42 8.91 -11.27
CA GLY A 101 9.59 9.53 -12.58
C GLY A 101 8.47 10.53 -12.92
N LEU A 102 8.63 11.22 -14.04
CA LEU A 102 7.59 12.11 -14.56
C LEU A 102 6.29 11.34 -14.86
N PRO A 103 5.11 11.88 -14.49
CA PRO A 103 3.84 11.29 -14.87
C PRO A 103 3.65 11.29 -16.38
N LEU A 104 3.34 10.13 -16.94
CA LEU A 104 3.01 9.93 -18.34
C LEU A 104 1.55 9.50 -18.46
N ARG A 105 0.87 10.00 -19.50
CA ARG A 105 -0.48 9.56 -19.82
C ARG A 105 -0.42 8.15 -20.40
N LEU A 106 -1.21 7.22 -19.86
CA LEU A 106 -1.37 5.91 -20.47
C LEU A 106 -2.14 6.08 -21.79
N PRO A 107 -1.64 5.57 -22.92
CA PRO A 107 -2.39 5.59 -24.17
C PRO A 107 -3.69 4.76 -24.00
N PRO A 108 -4.77 5.12 -24.71
CA PRO A 108 -5.93 4.24 -24.80
C PRO A 108 -5.52 2.88 -25.37
N ALA A 109 -6.20 1.82 -24.92
CA ALA A 109 -6.05 0.46 -25.44
C ALA A 109 -6.50 0.37 -26.90
#